data_AF-A0A1J4J5M2-F1
#
_entry.id   AF-A0A1J4J5M2-F1
#
_cell.length_a   1.000
_cell.length_b   1.000
_cell.length_c   1.000
_cell.angle_alpha   90.00
_cell.angle_beta   90.00
_cell.angle_gamma   90.00
#
_symmetry.space_group_name_H-M   'P 1'
#
loop_
_entity.id
_entity.type
_entity.pdbx_description
1 polymer ?
#
loop_
_entity_poly.entity_id
_entity_poly.type
_entity_poly.pdbx_seq_one_letter_code
_entity_poly.pdbx_strand_id
1 'polypeptide(L)'
;MVQTFSYIIWPYKYRKTHKRTQMDNFDQIYDAVKNVLNGRGAEDMTRQELMETLNQIMTTGLDTLGNIDEFLSQNGEIPPFFPPSRSTTRNPAAPENSLVLSPNLCEEIDLLKRSMTPYQVEAFTLGNKAFAAAVLKDVQLCEKLAYQALHLDIYCIDAWRALCSSLFSTAEGDAMILALREVRAFFIRKLRYLCYLGHGQFYIDPKGRPYLRLLIDLGHVALESDLLDIAIYTYEELTRLDSENGYGTHEALAACYLKIIGRLHRFPNTQPKRDLKHLEALLNHKIRPGSIIARWAKIMIAWEKKEKNWEKFAIQEYSRGQYSFKIVFGEVNIDAVQTHSLYEVTSFTNLCNKVECQNYGRFLMRATLDWPNFVIDLHRVVRRNVTPQIRQYVNSNVPVPPCEVNNNYKKQMREMGDNLLNQARTQLSNRQFQQALQTSAYCKRSYIEAIQPSKRFYIDMPFAVVSNRATAAYYLGMYNLCRIDTRFTIFIKNDHDRSYNRIPKLLEFFGAKQIMPDAMRLAEKAMDKSKPKEPEEWKQMAREAIGYLSLRMIILSVHNKLTDEIKEDIFNTGIEDTYTPINVNADLVPMLPWLGPNDIEPKVV
;
A
#
# COMPACT_ATOMS: atom_id res chain seq x y z
N MET A 1 -26.16 26.46 -1.15
CA MET A 1 -26.30 27.18 0.14
C MET A 1 -25.64 26.44 1.29
N VAL A 2 -26.09 25.25 1.72
CA VAL A 2 -25.42 24.48 2.79
C VAL A 2 -23.97 24.15 2.43
N GLN A 3 -23.68 23.69 1.20
CA GLN A 3 -22.30 23.45 0.72
C GLN A 3 -21.41 24.71 0.74
N THR A 4 -21.94 25.87 0.33
CA THR A 4 -21.21 27.16 0.33
C THR A 4 -21.01 27.70 1.75
N PHE A 5 -22.01 27.55 2.63
CA PHE A 5 -21.92 27.93 4.04
C PHE A 5 -20.93 27.05 4.81
N SER A 6 -20.76 25.78 4.43
CA SER A 6 -19.74 24.89 4.98
C SER A 6 -18.32 25.43 4.77
N TYR A 7 -18.05 26.08 3.62
CA TYR A 7 -16.75 26.69 3.34
C TYR A 7 -16.44 27.91 4.21
N ILE A 8 -17.47 28.61 4.72
CA ILE A 8 -17.32 29.84 5.53
C ILE A 8 -17.36 29.54 7.03
N ILE A 9 -18.22 28.61 7.48
CA ILE A 9 -18.39 28.29 8.90
C ILE A 9 -17.27 27.37 9.43
N TRP A 10 -16.69 26.53 8.57
CA TRP A 10 -15.67 25.57 9.01
C TRP A 10 -14.36 26.21 9.47
N PRO A 11 -13.79 27.24 8.79
CA PRO A 11 -12.65 28.00 9.31
C PRO A 11 -12.95 28.63 10.69
N TYR A 12 -14.19 29.07 10.93
CA TYR A 12 -14.61 29.66 12.20
C TYR A 12 -14.60 28.64 13.37
N LYS A 13 -15.02 27.38 13.13
CA LYS A 13 -14.93 26.30 14.14
C LYS A 13 -13.49 25.78 14.31
N TYR A 14 -12.71 25.72 13.23
CA TYR A 14 -11.31 25.28 13.26
C TYR A 14 -10.40 26.28 14.01
N ARG A 15 -10.62 27.59 13.83
CA ARG A 15 -9.93 28.69 14.55
C ARG A 15 -10.14 28.66 16.06
N LYS A 16 -11.26 28.10 16.54
CA LYS A 16 -11.56 27.99 17.98
C LYS A 16 -10.80 26.85 18.67
N THR A 17 -10.18 25.95 17.90
CA THR A 17 -9.56 24.72 18.44
C THR A 17 -8.06 24.60 18.14
N HIS A 18 -7.49 25.33 17.18
CA HIS A 18 -6.08 25.17 16.78
C HIS A 18 -5.38 26.53 16.53
N LYS A 19 -4.13 26.66 17.00
CA LYS A 19 -3.34 27.91 16.96
C LYS A 19 -3.01 28.37 15.53
N ARG A 20 -2.91 29.71 15.38
CA ARG A 20 -2.59 30.50 14.18
C ARG A 20 -1.19 30.17 13.65
N THR A 21 -1.07 29.74 12.39
CA THR A 21 0.07 30.09 11.48
C THR A 21 -0.02 29.53 10.04
N GLN A 22 -1.06 28.82 9.61
CA GLN A 22 -1.18 28.32 8.21
C GLN A 22 -2.35 28.94 7.42
N MET A 23 -2.54 30.26 7.43
CA MET A 23 -3.68 30.86 6.71
C MET A 23 -3.46 32.22 6.03
N ASP A 24 -2.25 32.67 5.72
CA ASP A 24 -2.07 34.01 5.12
C ASP A 24 -2.77 34.18 3.75
N ASN A 25 -2.82 33.12 2.92
CA ASN A 25 -3.56 33.15 1.64
C ASN A 25 -5.08 32.99 1.83
N PHE A 26 -5.51 32.35 2.91
CA PHE A 26 -6.93 32.17 3.24
C PHE A 26 -7.51 33.41 3.91
N ASP A 27 -6.70 34.13 4.70
CA ASP A 27 -7.06 35.40 5.33
C ASP A 27 -7.28 36.48 4.25
N GLN A 28 -6.53 36.47 3.16
CA GLN A 28 -6.78 37.36 2.00
C GLN A 28 -8.10 37.03 1.28
N ILE A 29 -8.41 35.75 1.06
CA ILE A 29 -9.68 35.33 0.45
C ILE A 29 -10.85 35.64 1.40
N TYR A 30 -10.67 35.40 2.69
CA TYR A 30 -11.66 35.68 3.74
C TYR A 30 -11.93 37.18 3.86
N ASP A 31 -10.88 38.02 3.90
CA ASP A 31 -11.02 39.48 3.98
C ASP A 31 -11.58 40.05 2.67
N ALA A 32 -11.25 39.48 1.50
CA ALA A 32 -11.87 39.87 0.23
C ALA A 32 -13.37 39.55 0.21
N VAL A 33 -13.77 38.34 0.60
CA VAL A 33 -15.19 37.93 0.70
C VAL A 33 -15.92 38.79 1.74
N LYS A 34 -15.30 39.03 2.90
CA LYS A 34 -15.85 39.86 3.97
C LYS A 34 -16.00 41.32 3.57
N ASN A 35 -15.03 41.89 2.85
CA ASN A 35 -15.08 43.27 2.36
C ASN A 35 -16.13 43.44 1.26
N VAL A 36 -16.34 42.42 0.41
CA VAL A 36 -17.43 42.41 -0.58
C VAL A 36 -18.79 42.33 0.09
N LEU A 37 -18.96 41.45 1.09
CA LEU A 37 -20.21 41.29 1.83
C LEU A 37 -20.54 42.51 2.71
N ASN A 38 -19.53 43.17 3.28
CA ASN A 38 -19.70 44.36 4.12
C ASN A 38 -19.82 45.66 3.30
N GLY A 39 -19.21 45.73 2.11
CA GLY A 39 -19.17 46.94 1.28
C GLY A 39 -20.38 47.12 0.36
N ARG A 40 -21.15 46.05 0.10
CA ARG A 40 -22.35 46.09 -0.77
C ARG A 40 -23.68 45.89 -0.06
N GLY A 41 -23.68 45.59 1.25
CA GLY A 41 -24.89 45.16 1.95
C GLY A 41 -25.37 43.82 1.41
N ALA A 42 -24.87 42.71 1.96
CA ALA A 42 -25.27 41.36 1.54
C ALA A 42 -26.79 41.09 1.61
N GLU A 43 -27.53 41.94 2.33
CA GLU A 43 -28.99 41.89 2.46
C GLU A 43 -29.72 42.39 1.20
N ASP A 44 -29.08 43.21 0.37
CA ASP A 44 -29.68 43.82 -0.83
C ASP A 44 -29.29 43.12 -2.14
N MET A 45 -28.38 42.15 -2.09
CA MET A 45 -27.96 41.41 -3.29
C MET A 45 -28.98 40.34 -3.65
N THR A 46 -29.39 40.32 -4.91
CA THR A 46 -30.18 39.19 -5.42
C THR A 46 -29.33 37.91 -5.40
N ARG A 47 -30.01 36.77 -5.29
CA ARG A 47 -29.36 35.44 -5.27
C ARG A 47 -28.43 35.23 -6.48
N GLN A 48 -28.75 35.81 -7.63
CA GLN A 48 -27.94 35.68 -8.85
C GLN A 48 -26.66 36.51 -8.74
N GLU A 49 -26.74 37.75 -8.28
CA GLU A 49 -25.57 38.63 -8.09
C GLU A 49 -24.60 38.08 -7.05
N LEU A 50 -25.12 37.46 -5.97
CA LEU A 50 -24.28 36.81 -4.96
C LEU A 50 -23.51 35.61 -5.56
N MET A 51 -24.16 34.82 -6.41
CA MET A 51 -23.54 33.67 -7.05
C MET A 51 -22.52 34.06 -8.12
N GLU A 52 -22.79 35.11 -8.90
CA GLU A 52 -21.83 35.66 -9.88
C GLU A 52 -20.60 36.22 -9.18
N THR A 53 -20.79 36.95 -8.07
CA THR A 53 -19.69 37.52 -7.28
C THR A 53 -18.82 36.44 -6.63
N LEU A 54 -19.44 35.38 -6.06
CA LEU A 54 -18.70 34.24 -5.49
C LEU A 54 -17.96 33.44 -6.56
N ASN A 55 -18.56 33.23 -7.73
CA ASN A 55 -17.89 32.59 -8.85
C ASN A 55 -16.70 33.44 -9.33
N GLN A 56 -16.86 34.76 -9.42
CA GLN A 56 -15.77 35.64 -9.84
C GLN A 56 -14.59 35.60 -8.86
N ILE A 57 -14.85 35.62 -7.54
CA ILE A 57 -13.81 35.47 -6.50
C ILE A 57 -13.11 34.10 -6.59
N MET A 58 -13.86 33.01 -6.82
CA MET A 58 -13.27 31.68 -6.98
C MET A 58 -12.43 31.57 -8.26
N THR A 59 -12.89 32.15 -9.38
CA THR A 59 -12.14 32.16 -10.63
C THR A 59 -10.87 32.99 -10.50
N THR A 60 -10.92 34.19 -9.91
CA THR A 60 -9.73 35.01 -9.69
C THR A 60 -8.75 34.36 -8.69
N GLY A 61 -9.25 33.68 -7.66
CA GLY A 61 -8.41 32.90 -6.73
C GLY A 61 -7.75 31.69 -7.39
N LEU A 62 -8.44 31.04 -8.34
CA LEU A 62 -7.89 29.95 -9.17
C LEU A 62 -6.88 30.46 -10.21
N ASP A 63 -7.11 31.63 -10.82
CA ASP A 63 -6.15 32.27 -11.74
C ASP A 63 -4.87 32.71 -11.03
N THR A 64 -4.99 33.17 -9.77
CA THR A 64 -3.84 33.51 -8.92
C THR A 64 -3.02 32.26 -8.53
N LEU A 65 -3.66 31.10 -8.43
CA LEU A 65 -2.99 29.81 -8.25
C LEU A 65 -2.42 29.25 -9.57
N GLY A 66 -3.05 29.54 -10.71
CA GLY A 66 -2.56 29.18 -12.05
C GLY A 66 -1.32 29.99 -12.48
N ASN A 67 -1.21 31.25 -12.07
CA ASN A 67 -0.03 32.08 -12.35
C ASN A 67 1.24 31.63 -11.61
N ILE A 68 1.12 30.78 -10.59
CA ILE A 68 2.27 30.13 -9.93
C ILE A 68 2.90 29.08 -10.87
N ASP A 69 2.09 28.37 -11.67
CA ASP A 69 2.59 27.40 -12.65
C ASP A 69 3.25 28.10 -13.85
N GLU A 70 2.80 29.30 -14.21
CA GLU A 70 3.43 30.14 -15.24
C GLU A 70 4.74 30.79 -14.75
N PHE A 71 4.82 31.15 -13.46
CA PHE A 71 6.07 31.59 -12.82
C PHE A 71 7.12 30.48 -12.70
N LEU A 72 6.69 29.21 -12.56
CA LEU A 72 7.55 28.04 -12.51
C LEU A 72 8.04 27.58 -13.89
N SER A 73 7.30 27.86 -14.98
CA SER A 73 7.72 27.53 -16.34
C SER A 73 8.78 28.49 -16.90
N GLN A 74 8.87 29.71 -16.36
CA GLN A 74 9.82 30.74 -16.81
C GLN A 74 11.20 30.67 -16.15
N ASN A 75 11.40 29.83 -15.12
CA ASN A 75 12.68 29.74 -14.39
C ASN A 75 13.16 28.29 -14.20
N GLY A 76 13.97 27.81 -15.15
CA GLY A 76 14.98 26.79 -14.89
C GLY A 76 14.89 25.52 -15.74
N GLU A 77 15.79 25.39 -16.71
CA GLU A 77 16.15 24.10 -17.31
C GLU A 77 16.70 23.17 -16.21
N ILE A 78 16.06 22.01 -16.02
CA ILE A 78 16.59 20.93 -15.19
C ILE A 78 17.54 20.11 -16.08
N PRO A 79 18.86 20.08 -15.83
CA PRO A 79 19.75 19.30 -16.66
C PRO A 79 19.53 17.79 -16.41
N PRO A 80 19.50 16.95 -17.46
CA PRO A 80 19.38 15.51 -17.30
C PRO A 80 20.65 14.95 -16.65
N PHE A 81 20.55 14.44 -15.42
CA PHE A 81 21.65 13.80 -14.71
C PHE A 81 21.56 12.28 -14.91
N PHE A 82 22.28 11.75 -15.90
CA PHE A 82 22.48 10.31 -16.05
C PHE A 82 23.74 9.89 -15.27
N PRO A 83 23.68 9.00 -14.27
CA PRO A 83 24.88 8.32 -13.80
C PRO A 83 25.36 7.33 -14.88
N PRO A 84 26.67 7.12 -15.04
CA PRO A 84 27.21 6.21 -16.04
C PRO A 84 26.75 4.78 -15.79
N SER A 85 26.11 4.19 -16.81
CA SER A 85 25.74 2.77 -16.81
C SER A 85 26.96 1.89 -16.56
N ARG A 86 26.85 0.95 -15.60
CA ARG A 86 27.84 -0.13 -15.43
C ARG A 86 27.24 -1.46 -15.86
N SER A 87 28.03 -2.12 -16.71
CA SER A 87 27.88 -3.47 -17.20
C SER A 87 27.69 -4.47 -16.05
N THR A 88 26.51 -5.05 -15.98
CA THR A 88 26.28 -6.39 -15.43
C THR A 88 25.73 -7.24 -16.56
N THR A 89 26.27 -8.44 -16.71
CA THR A 89 25.95 -9.45 -17.72
C THR A 89 24.45 -9.46 -18.08
N ARG A 90 24.14 -9.01 -19.30
CA ARG A 90 22.79 -8.95 -19.86
C ARG A 90 22.25 -10.37 -20.04
N ASN A 91 21.19 -10.72 -19.32
CA ASN A 91 20.12 -11.51 -19.95
C ASN A 91 19.51 -10.63 -21.07
N PRO A 92 19.06 -11.19 -22.20
CA PRO A 92 18.41 -10.41 -23.24
C PRO A 92 17.06 -9.91 -22.71
N ALA A 93 17.08 -8.77 -22.00
CA ALA A 93 15.90 -8.06 -21.55
C ALA A 93 15.11 -7.61 -22.79
N ALA A 94 13.79 -7.75 -22.74
CA ALA A 94 12.92 -7.20 -23.77
C ALA A 94 13.17 -5.68 -23.88
N PRO A 95 13.22 -5.10 -25.08
CA PRO A 95 13.50 -3.67 -25.24
C PRO A 95 12.49 -2.83 -24.45
N GLU A 96 12.91 -1.69 -23.89
CA GLU A 96 12.05 -0.77 -23.11
C GLU A 96 10.74 -0.37 -23.83
N ASN A 97 10.74 -0.44 -25.16
CA ASN A 97 9.59 -0.16 -26.02
C ASN A 97 8.59 -1.32 -26.15
N SER A 98 8.88 -2.50 -25.59
CA SER A 98 8.01 -3.68 -25.67
C SER A 98 6.93 -3.73 -24.58
N LEU A 99 7.05 -2.93 -23.52
CA LEU A 99 6.04 -2.83 -22.47
C LEU A 99 4.89 -1.94 -22.93
N VAL A 100 3.84 -2.57 -23.45
CA VAL A 100 2.60 -1.92 -23.88
C VAL A 100 1.72 -1.68 -22.67
N LEU A 101 1.22 -0.45 -22.51
CA LEU A 101 0.24 -0.12 -21.47
C LEU A 101 -1.14 -0.67 -21.82
N SER A 102 -1.92 -1.05 -20.81
CA SER A 102 -3.30 -1.47 -21.02
C SER A 102 -4.15 -0.31 -21.61
N PRO A 103 -5.22 -0.60 -22.37
CA PRO A 103 -6.11 0.42 -22.92
C PRO A 103 -6.65 1.39 -21.86
N ASN A 104 -7.05 0.88 -20.69
CA ASN A 104 -7.56 1.70 -19.57
C ASN A 104 -6.53 2.74 -19.09
N LEU A 105 -5.24 2.39 -19.10
CA LEU A 105 -4.15 3.31 -18.74
C LEU A 105 -3.90 4.35 -19.83
N CYS A 106 -4.05 3.99 -21.11
CA CYS A 106 -3.98 4.95 -22.20
C CYS A 106 -5.10 6.00 -22.10
N GLU A 107 -6.33 5.58 -21.78
CA GLU A 107 -7.44 6.51 -21.54
C GLU A 107 -7.18 7.41 -20.32
N GLU A 108 -6.63 6.85 -19.23
CA GLU A 108 -6.24 7.62 -18.04
C GLU A 108 -5.17 8.66 -18.38
N ILE A 109 -4.17 8.32 -19.21
CA ILE A 109 -3.14 9.26 -19.69
C ILE A 109 -3.79 10.43 -20.43
N ASP A 110 -4.76 10.17 -21.31
CA ASP A 110 -5.41 11.24 -22.08
C ASP A 110 -6.26 12.17 -21.21
N LEU A 111 -6.84 11.66 -20.12
CA LEU A 111 -7.49 12.49 -19.11
C LEU A 111 -6.46 13.31 -18.31
N LEU A 112 -5.34 12.71 -17.93
CA LEU A 112 -4.29 13.35 -17.13
C LEU A 112 -3.59 14.48 -17.88
N LYS A 113 -3.39 14.37 -19.20
CA LYS A 113 -2.83 15.42 -20.06
C LYS A 113 -3.57 16.76 -19.95
N ARG A 114 -4.83 16.77 -19.50
CA ARG A 114 -5.62 18.00 -19.30
C ARG A 114 -5.30 18.73 -18.00
N SER A 115 -4.61 18.09 -17.06
CA SER A 115 -4.43 18.59 -15.68
C SER A 115 -3.05 18.35 -15.07
N MET A 116 -2.11 17.82 -15.85
CA MET A 116 -0.74 17.50 -15.46
C MET A 116 0.25 18.00 -16.50
N THR A 117 1.48 18.28 -16.06
CA THR A 117 2.58 18.66 -16.96
C THR A 117 3.03 17.47 -17.83
N PRO A 118 3.70 17.72 -18.97
CA PRO A 118 4.27 16.64 -19.78
C PRO A 118 5.19 15.69 -18.99
N TYR A 119 6.01 16.24 -18.09
CA TYR A 119 6.89 15.44 -17.23
C TYR A 119 6.12 14.56 -16.25
N GLN A 120 5.03 15.05 -15.67
CA GLN A 120 4.17 14.24 -14.78
C GLN A 120 3.48 13.10 -15.55
N VAL A 121 3.01 13.37 -16.77
CA VAL A 121 2.42 12.33 -17.64
C VAL A 121 3.47 11.28 -18.05
N GLU A 122 4.69 11.71 -18.36
CA GLU A 122 5.79 10.80 -18.65
C GLU A 122 6.19 9.97 -17.42
N ALA A 123 6.32 10.59 -16.25
CA ALA A 123 6.57 9.89 -14.99
C ALA A 123 5.49 8.85 -14.69
N PHE A 124 4.22 9.20 -14.86
CA PHE A 124 3.09 8.27 -14.74
C PHE A 124 3.21 7.09 -15.70
N THR A 125 3.55 7.36 -16.97
CA THR A 125 3.73 6.35 -18.01
C THR A 125 4.86 5.38 -17.65
N LEU A 126 6.01 5.91 -17.25
CA LEU A 126 7.18 5.14 -16.82
C LEU A 126 6.88 4.34 -15.54
N GLY A 127 6.18 4.91 -14.56
CA GLY A 127 5.78 4.22 -13.33
C GLY A 127 4.88 3.01 -13.62
N ASN A 128 3.93 3.14 -14.53
CA ASN A 128 3.07 2.02 -14.93
C ASN A 128 3.83 0.96 -15.75
N LYS A 129 4.76 1.35 -16.62
CA LYS A 129 5.68 0.40 -17.29
C LYS A 129 6.58 -0.32 -16.29
N ALA A 130 7.08 0.39 -15.28
CA ALA A 130 7.87 -0.19 -14.20
C ALA A 130 7.08 -1.26 -13.45
N PHE A 131 5.80 -1.00 -13.16
CA PHE A 131 4.92 -1.98 -12.54
C PHE A 131 4.69 -3.21 -13.45
N ALA A 132 4.50 -3.01 -14.76
CA ALA A 132 4.39 -4.11 -15.71
C ALA A 132 5.67 -4.98 -15.73
N ALA A 133 6.86 -4.36 -15.67
CA ALA A 133 8.12 -5.09 -15.53
C ALA A 133 8.19 -5.90 -14.22
N ALA A 134 7.66 -5.37 -13.11
CA ALA A 134 7.57 -6.12 -11.85
C ALA A 134 6.70 -7.37 -11.97
N VAL A 135 5.55 -7.27 -12.65
CA VAL A 135 4.65 -8.40 -12.92
C VAL A 135 5.35 -9.48 -13.77
N LEU A 136 6.16 -9.07 -14.74
CA LEU A 136 6.99 -9.96 -15.56
C LEU A 136 8.24 -10.48 -14.81
N LYS A 137 8.41 -10.13 -13.54
CA LYS A 137 9.57 -10.48 -12.69
C LYS A 137 10.90 -9.94 -13.22
N ASP A 138 10.90 -8.89 -14.03
CA ASP A 138 12.09 -8.14 -14.43
C ASP A 138 12.35 -7.01 -13.44
N VAL A 139 12.97 -7.37 -12.32
CA VAL A 139 13.25 -6.48 -11.18
C VAL A 139 14.18 -5.33 -11.59
N GLN A 140 15.18 -5.60 -12.45
CA GLN A 140 16.15 -4.60 -12.87
C GLN A 140 15.50 -3.53 -13.73
N LEU A 141 14.69 -3.95 -14.71
CA LEU A 141 13.95 -3.01 -15.55
C LEU A 141 12.89 -2.23 -14.74
N CYS A 142 12.20 -2.91 -13.83
CA CYS A 142 11.25 -2.27 -12.90
C CYS A 142 11.91 -1.13 -12.13
N GLU A 143 13.01 -1.40 -11.42
CA GLU A 143 13.68 -0.37 -10.62
C GLU A 143 14.22 0.76 -11.49
N LYS A 144 14.82 0.45 -12.64
CA LYS A 144 15.31 1.46 -13.58
C LYS A 144 14.20 2.43 -14.01
N LEU A 145 13.08 1.90 -14.51
CA LEU A 145 11.95 2.71 -14.99
C LEU A 145 11.29 3.50 -13.85
N ALA A 146 11.16 2.88 -12.67
CA ALA A 146 10.59 3.55 -11.52
C ALA A 146 11.48 4.71 -11.04
N TYR A 147 12.80 4.55 -10.97
CA TYR A 147 13.70 5.65 -10.61
C TYR A 147 13.70 6.76 -11.66
N GLN A 148 13.66 6.42 -12.96
CA GLN A 148 13.48 7.42 -14.02
C GLN A 148 12.18 8.22 -13.82
N ALA A 149 11.08 7.54 -13.52
CA ALA A 149 9.81 8.20 -13.22
C ALA A 149 9.91 9.13 -12.00
N LEU A 150 10.57 8.70 -10.92
CA LEU A 150 10.75 9.53 -9.72
C LEU A 150 11.67 10.74 -9.93
N HIS A 151 12.62 10.66 -10.86
CA HIS A 151 13.45 11.80 -11.24
C HIS A 151 12.67 12.85 -12.04
N LEU A 152 11.66 12.43 -12.81
CA LEU A 152 10.75 13.34 -13.51
C LEU A 152 9.69 13.93 -12.58
N ASP A 153 9.07 13.09 -11.75
CA ASP A 153 8.11 13.50 -10.72
C ASP A 153 8.22 12.59 -9.49
N ILE A 154 8.83 13.12 -8.43
CA ILE A 154 8.99 12.43 -7.16
C ILE A 154 7.63 12.16 -6.47
N TYR A 155 6.55 12.82 -6.90
CA TYR A 155 5.19 12.54 -6.43
C TYR A 155 4.47 11.43 -7.23
N CYS A 156 5.13 10.77 -8.18
CA CYS A 156 4.54 9.68 -8.95
C CYS A 156 4.25 8.45 -8.06
N ILE A 157 2.99 8.27 -7.66
CA ILE A 157 2.54 7.16 -6.80
C ILE A 157 2.86 5.81 -7.46
N ASP A 158 2.60 5.68 -8.77
CA ASP A 158 2.80 4.43 -9.51
C ASP A 158 4.27 4.00 -9.54
N ALA A 159 5.22 4.96 -9.57
CA ALA A 159 6.64 4.65 -9.47
C ALA A 159 7.03 4.15 -8.08
N TRP A 160 6.52 4.77 -7.00
CA TRP A 160 6.74 4.28 -5.63
C TRP A 160 6.13 2.90 -5.40
N ARG A 161 4.93 2.65 -5.95
CA ARG A 161 4.31 1.31 -5.94
C ARG A 161 5.18 0.29 -6.66
N ALA A 162 5.68 0.60 -7.84
CA ALA A 162 6.57 -0.28 -8.59
C ALA A 162 7.85 -0.62 -7.79
N LEU A 163 8.46 0.35 -7.10
CA LEU A 163 9.59 0.09 -6.20
C LEU A 163 9.23 -0.76 -4.97
N CYS A 164 7.98 -0.76 -4.53
CA CYS A 164 7.52 -1.68 -3.48
C CYS A 164 7.31 -3.08 -4.07
N SER A 165 6.75 -3.18 -5.28
CA SER A 165 6.53 -4.46 -5.98
C SER A 165 7.84 -5.15 -6.38
N SER A 166 8.90 -4.40 -6.70
CA SER A 166 10.22 -4.98 -7.01
C SER A 166 10.77 -5.82 -5.84
N LEU A 167 10.37 -5.49 -4.60
CA LEU A 167 10.76 -6.19 -3.39
C LEU A 167 10.18 -7.60 -3.28
N PHE A 168 9.12 -7.95 -4.03
CA PHE A 168 8.48 -9.27 -3.95
C PHE A 168 9.45 -10.44 -4.21
N SER A 169 10.49 -10.20 -4.99
CA SER A 169 11.52 -11.18 -5.32
C SER A 169 12.61 -11.35 -4.24
N THR A 170 12.70 -10.41 -3.31
CA THR A 170 13.87 -10.25 -2.42
C THR A 170 13.52 -9.97 -0.96
N ALA A 171 12.25 -9.72 -0.63
CA ALA A 171 11.78 -9.40 0.71
C ALA A 171 10.53 -10.20 1.06
N GLU A 172 10.31 -10.39 2.36
CA GLU A 172 9.09 -10.93 2.93
C GLU A 172 7.91 -9.93 2.83
N GLY A 173 6.69 -10.47 2.87
CA GLY A 173 5.45 -9.69 2.76
C GLY A 173 5.34 -8.54 3.75
N ASP A 174 5.85 -8.71 4.98
CA ASP A 174 5.85 -7.64 6.00
C ASP A 174 6.65 -6.42 5.57
N ALA A 175 7.84 -6.59 4.96
CA ALA A 175 8.61 -5.46 4.46
C ALA A 175 7.87 -4.71 3.35
N MET A 176 7.19 -5.44 2.47
CA MET A 176 6.37 -4.84 1.42
C MET A 176 5.19 -4.07 2.01
N ILE A 177 4.50 -4.63 3.00
CA ILE A 177 3.37 -3.97 3.69
C ILE A 177 3.84 -2.68 4.36
N LEU A 178 4.98 -2.69 5.05
CA LEU A 178 5.54 -1.49 5.69
C LEU A 178 5.92 -0.43 4.65
N ALA A 179 6.51 -0.82 3.53
CA ALA A 179 6.84 0.09 2.43
C ALA A 179 5.58 0.72 1.82
N LEU A 180 4.56 -0.10 1.52
CA LEU A 180 3.28 0.36 0.99
C LEU A 180 2.53 1.25 1.97
N ARG A 181 2.58 0.94 3.27
CA ARG A 181 2.00 1.80 4.34
C ARG A 181 2.68 3.15 4.41
N GLU A 182 4.00 3.21 4.27
CA GLU A 182 4.73 4.48 4.24
C GLU A 182 4.30 5.36 3.06
N VAL A 183 4.24 4.76 1.86
CA VAL A 183 3.75 5.43 0.64
C VAL A 183 2.32 5.93 0.85
N ARG A 184 1.45 5.07 1.39
CA ARG A 184 0.05 5.41 1.68
C ARG A 184 -0.04 6.58 2.68
N ALA A 185 0.71 6.52 3.78
CA ALA A 185 0.70 7.53 4.84
C ALA A 185 1.14 8.91 4.34
N PHE A 186 2.03 8.94 3.36
CA PHE A 186 2.41 10.19 2.70
C PHE A 186 1.29 10.69 1.77
N PHE A 187 0.85 9.87 0.82
CA PHE A 187 -0.03 10.33 -0.25
C PHE A 187 -1.46 10.62 0.20
N ILE A 188 -1.99 9.92 1.22
CA ILE A 188 -3.34 10.23 1.72
C ILE A 188 -3.43 11.64 2.33
N ARG A 189 -2.34 12.15 2.90
CA ARG A 189 -2.30 13.55 3.40
C ARG A 189 -2.43 14.54 2.25
N LYS A 190 -1.77 14.26 1.11
CA LYS A 190 -1.84 15.07 -0.10
C LYS A 190 -3.19 14.97 -0.80
N LEU A 191 -3.82 13.80 -0.77
CA LEU A 191 -5.09 13.52 -1.43
C LEU A 191 -6.31 13.72 -0.52
N ARG A 192 -6.12 14.22 0.70
CA ARG A 192 -7.22 14.41 1.67
C ARG A 192 -8.34 15.29 1.12
N TYR A 193 -8.03 16.25 0.24
CA TYR A 193 -9.02 17.08 -0.44
C TYR A 193 -10.02 16.26 -1.27
N LEU A 194 -9.61 15.13 -1.86
CA LEU A 194 -10.49 14.24 -2.63
C LEU A 194 -11.51 13.53 -1.73
N CYS A 195 -11.15 13.24 -0.48
CA CYS A 195 -12.11 12.71 0.50
C CYS A 195 -13.25 13.70 0.72
N TYR A 196 -12.95 15.01 0.76
CA TYR A 196 -13.95 16.06 1.00
C TYR A 196 -14.78 16.38 -0.25
N LEU A 197 -14.14 16.54 -1.41
CA LEU A 197 -14.81 17.03 -2.63
C LEU A 197 -15.63 15.95 -3.35
N GLY A 198 -15.12 14.71 -3.36
CA GLY A 198 -15.73 13.62 -4.12
C GLY A 198 -16.52 12.63 -3.25
N HIS A 199 -16.74 12.91 -1.96
CA HIS A 199 -17.29 11.95 -0.99
C HIS A 199 -16.61 10.57 -1.05
N GLY A 200 -15.30 10.53 -1.34
CA GLY A 200 -14.57 9.27 -1.53
C GLY A 200 -14.78 8.61 -2.90
N GLN A 201 -15.03 9.35 -3.99
CA GLN A 201 -15.08 8.80 -5.36
C GLN A 201 -13.72 8.88 -6.06
N PHE A 202 -12.71 8.19 -5.54
CA PHE A 202 -11.33 8.26 -6.05
C PHE A 202 -11.18 7.67 -7.46
N TYR A 203 -12.09 6.80 -7.89
CA TYR A 203 -12.03 6.19 -9.21
C TYR A 203 -12.38 7.18 -10.33
N ILE A 204 -13.30 8.10 -10.05
CA ILE A 204 -13.77 9.09 -11.03
C ILE A 204 -12.69 10.13 -11.30
N ASP A 205 -11.97 10.57 -10.26
CA ASP A 205 -10.85 11.50 -10.39
C ASP A 205 -9.57 10.75 -10.83
N PRO A 206 -8.99 11.05 -12.02
CA PRO A 206 -7.74 10.44 -12.46
C PRO A 206 -6.59 10.57 -11.44
N LYS A 207 -6.56 11.61 -10.60
CA LYS A 207 -5.55 11.80 -9.55
C LYS A 207 -5.75 10.86 -8.36
N GLY A 208 -6.97 10.35 -8.15
CA GLY A 208 -7.30 9.38 -7.10
C GLY A 208 -6.97 7.94 -7.47
N ARG A 209 -7.00 7.59 -8.76
CA ARG A 209 -6.78 6.22 -9.26
C ARG A 209 -5.44 5.59 -8.85
N PRO A 210 -4.28 6.27 -8.93
CA PRO A 210 -3.01 5.70 -8.44
C PRO A 210 -3.05 5.31 -6.96
N TYR A 211 -3.80 6.04 -6.13
CA TYR A 211 -3.96 5.72 -4.71
C TYR A 211 -4.86 4.51 -4.49
N LEU A 212 -5.91 4.32 -5.31
CA LEU A 212 -6.69 3.07 -5.29
C LEU A 212 -5.82 1.87 -5.65
N ARG A 213 -4.98 1.99 -6.68
CA ARG A 213 -4.04 0.91 -7.05
C ARG A 213 -3.01 0.61 -5.96
N LEU A 214 -2.54 1.63 -5.22
CA LEU A 214 -1.70 1.44 -4.03
C LEU A 214 -2.39 0.59 -2.96
N LEU A 215 -3.68 0.86 -2.68
CA LEU A 215 -4.46 0.06 -1.74
C LEU A 215 -4.70 -1.36 -2.26
N ILE A 216 -4.92 -1.54 -3.57
CA ILE A 216 -5.03 -2.88 -4.18
C ILE A 216 -3.76 -3.70 -3.94
N ASP A 217 -2.58 -3.12 -4.18
CA ASP A 217 -1.31 -3.80 -3.95
C ASP A 217 -1.15 -4.18 -2.47
N LEU A 218 -1.48 -3.26 -1.55
CA LEU A 218 -1.41 -3.51 -0.11
C LEU A 218 -2.35 -4.64 0.33
N GLY A 219 -3.60 -4.63 -0.14
CA GLY A 219 -4.57 -5.68 0.16
C GLY A 219 -4.16 -7.03 -0.39
N HIS A 220 -3.61 -7.05 -1.61
CA HIS A 220 -3.14 -8.28 -2.25
C HIS A 220 -1.92 -8.88 -1.52
N VAL A 221 -0.89 -8.07 -1.24
CA VAL A 221 0.29 -8.51 -0.50
C VAL A 221 -0.08 -9.00 0.91
N ALA A 222 -0.98 -8.29 1.60
CA ALA A 222 -1.47 -8.70 2.91
C ALA A 222 -2.18 -10.06 2.85
N LEU A 223 -3.05 -10.28 1.86
CA LEU A 223 -3.74 -11.55 1.69
C LEU A 223 -2.80 -12.70 1.33
N GLU A 224 -1.82 -12.48 0.46
CA GLU A 224 -0.80 -13.49 0.12
C GLU A 224 0.09 -13.85 1.31
N SER A 225 0.28 -12.91 2.23
CA SER A 225 1.05 -13.08 3.47
C SER A 225 0.21 -13.63 4.63
N ASP A 226 -1.06 -13.99 4.39
CA ASP A 226 -2.06 -14.42 5.38
C ASP A 226 -2.31 -13.42 6.53
N LEU A 227 -1.97 -12.14 6.32
CA LEU A 227 -2.26 -11.01 7.20
C LEU A 227 -3.69 -10.51 6.91
N LEU A 228 -4.65 -11.37 7.22
CA LEU A 228 -6.04 -11.25 6.81
C LEU A 228 -6.73 -10.00 7.36
N ASP A 229 -6.33 -9.54 8.54
CA ASP A 229 -6.84 -8.30 9.13
C ASP A 229 -6.45 -7.08 8.30
N ILE A 230 -5.17 -6.95 7.96
CA ILE A 230 -4.65 -5.89 7.08
C ILE A 230 -5.36 -5.93 5.72
N ALA A 231 -5.54 -7.13 5.14
CA ALA A 231 -6.26 -7.29 3.88
C ALA A 231 -7.72 -6.81 3.98
N ILE A 232 -8.44 -7.19 5.04
CA ILE A 232 -9.83 -6.76 5.27
C ILE A 232 -9.91 -5.25 5.41
N TYR A 233 -9.13 -4.63 6.31
CA TYR A 233 -9.17 -3.18 6.50
C TYR A 233 -8.83 -2.42 5.21
N THR A 234 -7.91 -2.97 4.40
CA THR A 234 -7.54 -2.38 3.11
C THR A 234 -8.67 -2.46 2.10
N TYR A 235 -9.29 -3.63 1.92
CA TYR A 235 -10.39 -3.78 0.95
C TYR A 235 -11.68 -3.08 1.40
N GLU A 236 -11.92 -2.96 2.71
CA GLU A 236 -12.98 -2.10 3.25
C GLU A 236 -12.73 -0.63 2.92
N GLU A 237 -11.49 -0.15 3.11
CA GLU A 237 -11.12 1.21 2.72
C GLU A 237 -11.29 1.45 1.22
N LEU A 238 -10.84 0.49 0.42
CA LEU A 238 -10.96 0.56 -1.02
C LEU A 238 -12.43 0.63 -1.45
N THR A 239 -13.31 -0.16 -0.83
CA THR A 239 -14.76 -0.13 -1.08
C THR A 239 -15.38 1.22 -0.66
N ARG A 240 -14.85 1.88 0.38
CA ARG A 240 -15.27 3.24 0.77
C ARG A 240 -14.82 4.30 -0.24
N LEU A 241 -13.67 4.11 -0.88
CA LEU A 241 -13.06 5.06 -1.82
C LEU A 241 -13.37 4.78 -3.31
N ASP A 242 -13.94 3.62 -3.62
CA ASP A 242 -14.34 3.19 -4.97
C ASP A 242 -15.75 2.57 -4.90
N SER A 243 -16.75 3.42 -4.65
CA SER A 243 -18.13 2.98 -4.42
C SER A 243 -18.74 2.23 -5.61
N GLU A 244 -18.24 2.50 -6.82
CA GLU A 244 -18.73 1.94 -8.09
C GLU A 244 -18.03 0.63 -8.49
N ASN A 245 -17.07 0.16 -7.68
CA ASN A 245 -16.26 -1.02 -7.99
C ASN A 245 -15.50 -0.91 -9.32
N GLY A 246 -14.92 0.26 -9.61
CA GLY A 246 -14.20 0.50 -10.86
C GLY A 246 -13.07 -0.51 -11.10
N TYR A 247 -12.45 -1.01 -10.02
CA TYR A 247 -11.40 -2.04 -10.08
C TYR A 247 -11.84 -3.48 -9.74
N GLY A 248 -13.13 -3.77 -9.54
CA GLY A 248 -13.59 -5.15 -9.27
C GLY A 248 -13.08 -5.73 -7.94
N THR A 249 -12.93 -4.89 -6.92
CA THR A 249 -12.29 -5.24 -5.64
C THR A 249 -13.27 -5.69 -4.57
N HIS A 250 -14.58 -5.50 -4.77
CA HIS A 250 -15.60 -6.00 -3.86
C HIS A 250 -15.58 -7.53 -3.76
N GLU A 251 -15.26 -8.22 -4.85
CA GLU A 251 -15.06 -9.67 -4.90
C GLU A 251 -13.89 -10.11 -4.00
N ALA A 252 -12.79 -9.35 -3.96
CA ALA A 252 -11.68 -9.62 -3.06
C ALA A 252 -12.08 -9.43 -1.59
N LEU A 253 -12.87 -8.40 -1.28
CA LEU A 253 -13.40 -8.18 0.07
C LEU A 253 -14.32 -9.34 0.51
N ALA A 254 -15.23 -9.80 -0.35
CA ALA A 254 -16.09 -10.94 -0.01
C ALA A 254 -15.30 -12.23 0.19
N ALA A 255 -14.25 -12.47 -0.58
CA ALA A 255 -13.35 -13.59 -0.34
C ALA A 255 -12.64 -13.47 1.02
N CYS A 256 -12.22 -12.27 1.42
CA CYS A 256 -11.65 -12.02 2.74
C CYS A 256 -12.66 -12.25 3.86
N TYR A 257 -13.92 -11.80 3.69
CA TYR A 257 -15.01 -12.06 4.63
C TYR A 257 -15.33 -13.54 4.76
N LEU A 258 -15.41 -14.28 3.65
CA LEU A 258 -15.55 -15.74 3.69
C LEU A 258 -14.40 -16.38 4.48
N LYS A 259 -13.17 -15.97 4.21
CA LYS A 259 -11.98 -16.50 4.88
C LYS A 259 -12.02 -16.26 6.41
N ILE A 260 -12.29 -15.03 6.85
CA ILE A 260 -12.29 -14.69 8.28
C ILE A 260 -13.44 -15.35 9.03
N ILE A 261 -14.61 -15.54 8.41
CA ILE A 261 -15.73 -16.27 9.02
C ILE A 261 -15.31 -17.72 9.32
N GLY A 262 -14.72 -18.42 8.34
CA GLY A 262 -14.19 -19.77 8.54
C GLY A 262 -13.12 -19.83 9.63
N ARG A 263 -12.25 -18.82 9.68
CA ARG A 263 -11.22 -18.68 10.71
C ARG A 263 -11.81 -18.47 12.10
N LEU A 264 -12.85 -17.65 12.24
CA LEU A 264 -13.55 -17.38 13.50
C LEU A 264 -14.24 -18.61 14.07
N HIS A 265 -14.77 -19.51 13.22
CA HIS A 265 -15.32 -20.78 13.69
C HIS A 265 -14.27 -21.68 14.37
N ARG A 266 -13.03 -21.63 13.88
CA ARG A 266 -11.91 -22.42 14.42
C ARG A 266 -11.22 -21.72 15.58
N PHE A 267 -11.15 -20.39 15.51
CA PHE A 267 -10.43 -19.53 16.44
C PHE A 267 -11.27 -18.30 16.78
N PRO A 268 -12.21 -18.42 17.74
CA PRO A 268 -13.18 -17.38 18.08
C PRO A 268 -12.58 -16.05 18.51
N ASN A 269 -11.29 -15.99 18.82
CA ASN A 269 -10.57 -14.76 19.23
C ASN A 269 -9.93 -13.99 18.07
N THR A 270 -9.93 -14.53 16.84
CA THR A 270 -9.32 -13.88 15.68
C THR A 270 -9.97 -12.51 15.40
N GLN A 271 -9.19 -11.55 14.91
CA GLN A 271 -9.67 -10.22 14.51
C GLN A 271 -9.38 -9.97 13.02
N PRO A 272 -10.15 -9.12 12.33
CA PRO A 272 -11.38 -8.45 12.81
C PRO A 272 -12.56 -9.40 12.94
N LYS A 273 -13.59 -9.01 13.72
CA LYS A 273 -14.87 -9.72 13.77
C LYS A 273 -15.72 -9.35 12.55
N ARG A 274 -15.80 -10.26 11.58
CA ARG A 274 -16.75 -10.19 10.47
C ARG A 274 -17.51 -11.50 10.40
N ASP A 275 -18.83 -11.39 10.43
CA ASP A 275 -19.74 -12.55 10.45
C ASP A 275 -20.54 -12.64 9.14
N LEU A 276 -21.47 -13.62 9.08
CA LEU A 276 -22.34 -13.80 7.92
C LEU A 276 -23.17 -12.55 7.58
N LYS A 277 -23.57 -11.72 8.55
CA LYS A 277 -24.36 -10.51 8.28
C LYS A 277 -23.54 -9.48 7.52
N HIS A 278 -22.26 -9.35 7.83
CA HIS A 278 -21.34 -8.45 7.11
C HIS A 278 -21.18 -8.92 5.65
N LEU A 279 -21.01 -10.23 5.45
CA LEU A 279 -20.90 -10.81 4.12
C LEU A 279 -22.20 -10.65 3.31
N GLU A 280 -23.36 -10.93 3.91
CA GLU A 280 -24.65 -10.76 3.26
C GLU A 280 -24.93 -9.30 2.90
N ALA A 281 -24.58 -8.35 3.77
CA ALA A 281 -24.69 -6.92 3.49
C ALA A 281 -23.83 -6.52 2.29
N LEU A 282 -22.57 -6.98 2.23
CA LEU A 282 -21.68 -6.74 1.10
C LEU A 282 -22.23 -7.34 -0.20
N LEU A 283 -22.70 -8.59 -0.17
CA LEU A 283 -23.27 -9.28 -1.33
C LEU A 283 -24.52 -8.56 -1.87
N ASN A 284 -25.40 -8.10 -0.97
CA ASN A 284 -26.62 -7.40 -1.34
C ASN A 284 -26.38 -5.98 -1.85
N HIS A 285 -25.31 -5.33 -1.39
CA HIS A 285 -25.09 -3.91 -1.68
C HIS A 285 -24.13 -3.66 -2.85
N LYS A 286 -23.09 -4.49 -3.02
CA LYS A 286 -21.89 -4.09 -3.77
C LYS A 286 -21.33 -5.15 -4.72
N ILE A 287 -21.75 -6.41 -4.65
CA ILE A 287 -21.21 -7.47 -5.52
C ILE A 287 -22.13 -7.77 -6.69
N ARG A 288 -21.54 -7.91 -7.88
CA ARG A 288 -22.28 -8.26 -9.10
C ARG A 288 -22.99 -9.60 -8.92
N PRO A 289 -24.32 -9.66 -9.10
CA PRO A 289 -25.06 -10.92 -9.03
C PRO A 289 -24.50 -11.92 -10.04
N GLY A 290 -24.00 -13.03 -9.53
CA GLY A 290 -23.48 -14.12 -10.36
C GLY A 290 -21.99 -14.12 -10.62
N SER A 291 -21.16 -13.28 -9.98
CA SER A 291 -19.70 -13.50 -9.98
C SER A 291 -19.34 -14.84 -9.32
N ILE A 292 -18.23 -15.47 -9.69
CA ILE A 292 -17.79 -16.73 -9.07
C ILE A 292 -17.72 -16.62 -7.54
N ILE A 293 -17.21 -15.52 -7.00
CA ILE A 293 -17.16 -15.30 -5.54
C ILE A 293 -18.57 -15.24 -4.95
N ALA A 294 -19.52 -14.52 -5.57
CA ALA A 294 -20.90 -14.47 -5.08
C ALA A 294 -21.59 -15.85 -5.09
N ARG A 295 -21.35 -16.65 -6.13
CA ARG A 295 -21.91 -18.01 -6.24
C ARG A 295 -21.33 -18.95 -5.18
N TRP A 296 -20.02 -18.89 -4.94
CA TRP A 296 -19.36 -19.65 -3.89
C TRP A 296 -19.78 -19.17 -2.49
N ALA A 297 -19.93 -17.86 -2.29
CA ALA A 297 -20.46 -17.32 -1.05
C ALA A 297 -21.85 -17.89 -0.75
N LYS A 298 -22.74 -17.95 -1.75
CA LYS A 298 -24.07 -18.55 -1.59
C LYS A 298 -24.01 -20.03 -1.16
N ILE A 299 -23.10 -20.82 -1.75
CA ILE A 299 -22.92 -22.24 -1.38
C ILE A 299 -22.44 -22.35 0.07
N MET A 300 -21.43 -21.57 0.45
CA MET A 300 -20.83 -21.62 1.78
C MET A 300 -21.78 -21.11 2.87
N ILE A 301 -22.52 -20.02 2.61
CA ILE A 301 -23.56 -19.52 3.52
C ILE A 301 -24.65 -20.58 3.74
N ALA A 302 -25.13 -21.22 2.67
CA ALA A 302 -26.15 -22.27 2.77
C ALA A 302 -25.63 -23.50 3.54
N TRP A 303 -24.36 -23.88 3.35
CA TRP A 303 -23.71 -24.95 4.10
C TRP A 303 -23.62 -24.60 5.60
N GLU A 304 -23.16 -23.41 5.93
CA GLU A 304 -23.00 -22.93 7.31
C GLU A 304 -24.36 -22.87 8.03
N LYS A 305 -25.40 -22.39 7.34
CA LYS A 305 -26.78 -22.37 7.84
C LYS A 305 -27.45 -23.75 7.86
N LYS A 306 -26.77 -24.80 7.40
CA LYS A 306 -27.28 -26.18 7.29
C LYS A 306 -28.57 -26.27 6.46
N GLU A 307 -28.69 -25.44 5.42
CA GLU A 307 -29.84 -25.45 4.53
C GLU A 307 -29.83 -26.71 3.64
N LYS A 308 -30.96 -27.42 3.52
CA LYS A 308 -31.03 -28.68 2.75
C LYS A 308 -30.65 -28.57 1.27
N ASN A 309 -30.62 -27.36 0.72
CA ASN A 309 -30.39 -27.08 -0.70
C ASN A 309 -28.92 -26.76 -1.04
N TRP A 310 -28.00 -26.68 -0.08
CA TRP A 310 -26.60 -26.29 -0.36
C TRP A 310 -25.93 -27.26 -1.36
N GLU A 311 -26.21 -28.57 -1.24
CA GLU A 311 -25.70 -29.60 -2.15
C GLU A 311 -26.19 -29.37 -3.59
N LYS A 312 -27.45 -28.94 -3.74
CA LYS A 312 -28.03 -28.59 -5.04
C LYS A 312 -27.30 -27.40 -5.66
N PHE A 313 -26.96 -26.38 -4.87
CA PHE A 313 -26.17 -25.23 -5.35
C PHE A 313 -24.76 -25.67 -5.77
N ALA A 314 -24.11 -26.54 -4.99
CA ALA A 314 -22.79 -27.07 -5.32
C ALA A 314 -22.80 -27.89 -6.62
N ILE A 315 -23.78 -28.79 -6.80
CA ILE A 315 -23.94 -29.59 -8.02
C ILE A 315 -24.23 -28.68 -9.22
N GLN A 316 -25.08 -27.65 -9.05
CA GLN A 316 -25.36 -26.68 -10.09
C GLN A 316 -24.09 -25.93 -10.51
N GLU A 317 -23.28 -25.46 -9.58
CA GLU A 317 -22.02 -24.78 -9.90
C GLU A 317 -21.02 -25.73 -10.57
N TYR A 318 -20.92 -26.97 -10.09
CA TYR A 318 -20.07 -27.99 -10.70
C TYR A 318 -20.47 -28.28 -12.15
N SER A 319 -21.78 -28.29 -12.43
CA SER A 319 -22.30 -28.48 -13.80
C SER A 319 -22.00 -27.32 -14.75
N ARG A 320 -21.77 -26.10 -14.23
CA ARG A 320 -21.34 -24.92 -15.02
C ARG A 320 -19.85 -24.97 -15.38
N GLY A 321 -19.04 -25.60 -14.54
CA GLY A 321 -17.63 -25.80 -14.79
C GLY A 321 -16.89 -26.35 -13.59
N GLN A 322 -16.05 -27.36 -13.84
CA GLN A 322 -15.33 -28.06 -12.77
C GLN A 322 -14.07 -27.32 -12.31
N TYR A 323 -13.61 -26.29 -13.05
CA TYR A 323 -12.27 -25.72 -12.86
C TYR A 323 -12.11 -25.07 -11.48
N SER A 324 -13.13 -24.35 -11.01
CA SER A 324 -13.17 -23.80 -9.64
C SER A 324 -13.03 -24.88 -8.54
N PHE A 325 -13.65 -26.04 -8.72
CA PHE A 325 -13.54 -27.18 -7.80
C PHE A 325 -12.15 -27.79 -7.84
N LYS A 326 -11.56 -27.92 -9.05
CA LYS A 326 -10.18 -28.41 -9.18
C LYS A 326 -9.19 -27.52 -8.43
N ILE A 327 -9.39 -26.20 -8.44
CA ILE A 327 -8.59 -25.25 -7.66
C ILE A 327 -8.78 -25.49 -6.15
N VAL A 328 -10.03 -25.52 -5.68
CA VAL A 328 -10.35 -25.72 -4.24
C VAL A 328 -9.84 -27.06 -3.72
N PHE A 329 -9.84 -28.10 -4.54
CA PHE A 329 -9.33 -29.43 -4.19
C PHE A 329 -7.81 -29.59 -4.39
N GLY A 330 -7.10 -28.56 -4.85
CA GLY A 330 -5.66 -28.63 -5.09
C GLY A 330 -5.25 -29.48 -6.31
N GLU A 331 -6.18 -29.81 -7.19
CA GLU A 331 -5.94 -30.56 -8.42
C GLU A 331 -5.29 -29.67 -9.52
N VAL A 332 -5.37 -28.35 -9.37
CA VAL A 332 -4.77 -27.36 -10.27
C VAL A 332 -3.92 -26.39 -9.46
N ASN A 333 -2.67 -26.22 -9.89
CA ASN A 333 -1.81 -25.16 -9.37
C ASN A 333 -2.23 -23.82 -10.00
N ILE A 334 -2.95 -22.99 -9.24
CA ILE A 334 -3.42 -21.69 -9.69
C ILE A 334 -2.28 -20.72 -9.99
N ASP A 335 -1.10 -20.90 -9.38
CA ASP A 335 0.06 -20.02 -9.61
C ASP A 335 0.73 -20.26 -10.96
N ALA A 336 0.46 -21.40 -11.59
CA ALA A 336 0.88 -21.70 -12.95
C ALA A 336 -0.10 -21.18 -14.02
N VAL A 337 -1.26 -20.67 -13.61
CA VAL A 337 -2.27 -20.15 -14.52
C VAL A 337 -1.99 -18.67 -14.77
N GLN A 338 -1.81 -18.28 -16.04
CA GLN A 338 -1.70 -16.86 -16.40
C GLN A 338 -2.99 -16.13 -15.98
N THR A 339 -2.84 -15.20 -15.03
CA THR A 339 -3.88 -14.26 -14.62
C THR A 339 -3.86 -13.08 -15.58
N HIS A 340 -5.02 -12.58 -15.99
CA HIS A 340 -5.08 -11.24 -16.59
C HIS A 340 -4.80 -10.22 -15.49
N SER A 341 -4.22 -9.06 -15.85
CA SER A 341 -3.95 -8.00 -14.90
C SER A 341 -5.25 -7.61 -14.17
N LEU A 342 -5.21 -7.44 -12.84
CA LEU A 342 -6.35 -6.96 -12.04
C LEU A 342 -6.93 -5.64 -12.58
N TYR A 343 -6.15 -4.90 -13.36
CA TYR A 343 -6.50 -3.59 -13.93
C TYR A 343 -7.24 -3.66 -15.29
N GLU A 344 -7.37 -4.84 -15.90
CA GLU A 344 -7.94 -5.03 -17.24
C GLU A 344 -9.39 -5.54 -17.23
N VAL A 345 -9.99 -5.62 -16.06
CA VAL A 345 -11.25 -6.33 -15.83
C VAL A 345 -12.43 -5.34 -15.89
N THR A 346 -12.79 -4.85 -17.09
CA THR A 346 -13.89 -3.86 -17.25
C THR A 346 -15.19 -4.35 -17.91
N SER A 347 -15.29 -5.55 -18.52
CA SER A 347 -16.59 -6.04 -19.02
C SER A 347 -16.78 -7.55 -18.89
N PHE A 348 -17.76 -7.98 -18.08
CA PHE A 348 -18.03 -9.41 -17.83
C PHE A 348 -19.52 -9.70 -17.73
N THR A 349 -20.10 -10.05 -18.87
CA THR A 349 -21.33 -10.84 -18.90
C THR A 349 -20.98 -12.19 -19.54
N ASN A 350 -21.26 -13.29 -18.83
CA ASN A 350 -21.14 -14.68 -19.30
C ASN A 350 -19.73 -15.19 -19.66
N LEU A 351 -18.73 -14.98 -18.78
CA LEU A 351 -17.48 -15.72 -18.91
C LEU A 351 -17.64 -17.21 -18.59
N CYS A 352 -16.84 -18.04 -19.25
CA CYS A 352 -16.73 -19.44 -18.85
C CYS A 352 -15.97 -19.56 -17.51
N ASN A 353 -16.25 -20.61 -16.75
CA ASN A 353 -15.69 -20.85 -15.41
C ASN A 353 -14.15 -20.74 -15.36
N LYS A 354 -13.45 -21.10 -16.44
CA LYS A 354 -11.99 -21.01 -16.53
C LYS A 354 -11.49 -19.56 -16.46
N VAL A 355 -12.14 -18.63 -17.17
CA VAL A 355 -11.72 -17.21 -17.19
C VAL A 355 -12.05 -16.53 -15.87
N GLU A 356 -13.20 -16.83 -15.26
CA GLU A 356 -13.51 -16.33 -13.91
C GLU A 356 -12.47 -16.83 -12.88
N CYS A 357 -12.04 -18.08 -12.98
CA CYS A 357 -11.01 -18.64 -12.12
C CYS A 357 -9.61 -18.07 -12.37
N GLN A 358 -9.29 -17.64 -13.59
CA GLN A 358 -8.04 -16.92 -13.86
C GLN A 358 -7.96 -15.60 -13.08
N ASN A 359 -9.10 -14.96 -12.81
CA ASN A 359 -9.14 -13.67 -12.12
C ASN A 359 -9.36 -13.83 -10.60
N TYR A 360 -10.23 -14.75 -10.21
CA TYR A 360 -10.68 -14.88 -8.81
C TYR A 360 -10.38 -16.23 -8.15
N GLY A 361 -9.81 -17.19 -8.89
CA GLY A 361 -9.54 -18.54 -8.40
C GLY A 361 -8.60 -18.54 -7.20
N ARG A 362 -7.61 -17.64 -7.17
CA ARG A 362 -6.69 -17.52 -6.02
C ARG A 362 -7.41 -17.01 -4.77
N PHE A 363 -8.25 -15.98 -4.89
CA PHE A 363 -9.09 -15.49 -3.78
C PHE A 363 -10.00 -16.58 -3.24
N LEU A 364 -10.66 -17.33 -4.12
CA LEU A 364 -11.52 -18.44 -3.76
C LEU A 364 -10.75 -19.54 -3.02
N MET A 365 -9.62 -19.99 -3.58
CA MET A 365 -8.75 -20.99 -2.96
C MET A 365 -8.37 -20.57 -1.53
N ARG A 366 -7.84 -19.35 -1.37
CA ARG A 366 -7.41 -18.80 -0.08
C ARG A 366 -8.56 -18.71 0.93
N ALA A 367 -9.77 -18.36 0.48
CA ALA A 367 -10.94 -18.32 1.33
C ALA A 367 -11.32 -19.71 1.85
N THR A 368 -11.34 -20.72 0.97
CA THR A 368 -11.72 -22.10 1.34
C THR A 368 -10.75 -22.82 2.27
N LEU A 369 -9.48 -22.40 2.34
CA LEU A 369 -8.48 -22.97 3.25
C LEU A 369 -8.89 -22.89 4.73
N ASP A 370 -9.65 -21.85 5.10
CA ASP A 370 -10.15 -21.67 6.47
C ASP A 370 -11.44 -22.50 6.75
N TRP A 371 -11.92 -23.28 5.78
CA TRP A 371 -13.15 -24.09 5.85
C TRP A 371 -12.91 -25.59 5.57
N PRO A 372 -12.05 -26.28 6.34
CA PRO A 372 -11.67 -27.66 6.03
C PRO A 372 -12.85 -28.65 5.99
N ASN A 373 -13.80 -28.52 6.91
CA ASN A 373 -14.98 -29.39 6.97
C ASN A 373 -15.89 -29.21 5.76
N PHE A 374 -16.13 -27.95 5.36
CA PHE A 374 -16.88 -27.64 4.14
C PHE A 374 -16.20 -28.25 2.91
N VAL A 375 -14.89 -28.10 2.75
CA VAL A 375 -14.17 -28.65 1.59
C VAL A 375 -14.27 -30.18 1.55
N ILE A 376 -14.19 -30.85 2.70
CA ILE A 376 -14.38 -32.31 2.82
C ILE A 376 -15.79 -32.73 2.42
N ASP A 377 -16.81 -32.04 2.90
CA ASP A 377 -18.21 -32.35 2.58
C ASP A 377 -18.52 -32.03 1.11
N LEU A 378 -18.00 -30.92 0.59
CA LEU A 378 -18.12 -30.54 -0.80
C LEU A 378 -17.51 -31.61 -1.71
N HIS A 379 -16.32 -32.11 -1.37
CA HIS A 379 -15.68 -33.21 -2.09
C HIS A 379 -16.54 -34.47 -2.08
N ARG A 380 -17.17 -34.80 -0.94
CA ARG A 380 -18.13 -35.92 -0.84
C ARG A 380 -19.32 -35.74 -1.78
N VAL A 381 -19.88 -34.53 -1.87
CA VAL A 381 -21.04 -34.24 -2.73
C VAL A 381 -20.67 -34.35 -4.21
N VAL A 382 -19.59 -33.72 -4.66
CA VAL A 382 -19.27 -33.61 -6.09
C VAL A 382 -18.46 -34.78 -6.64
N ARG A 383 -17.63 -35.44 -5.82
CA ARG A 383 -16.82 -36.60 -6.24
C ARG A 383 -17.37 -37.94 -5.74
N ARG A 384 -18.35 -37.94 -4.82
CA ARG A 384 -18.93 -39.15 -4.19
C ARG A 384 -17.90 -40.02 -3.45
N ASN A 385 -16.73 -39.48 -3.15
CA ASN A 385 -15.64 -40.17 -2.45
C ASN A 385 -14.86 -39.15 -1.62
N VAL A 386 -14.32 -39.54 -0.48
CA VAL A 386 -13.35 -38.74 0.29
C VAL A 386 -12.27 -39.69 0.80
N THR A 387 -11.11 -39.69 0.15
CA THR A 387 -10.01 -40.56 0.56
C THR A 387 -9.29 -40.00 1.81
N PRO A 388 -8.61 -40.84 2.59
CA PRO A 388 -7.78 -40.38 3.71
C PRO A 388 -6.72 -39.36 3.27
N GLN A 389 -6.15 -39.52 2.09
CA GLN A 389 -5.16 -38.58 1.53
C GLN A 389 -5.74 -37.18 1.34
N ILE A 390 -7.00 -37.06 0.90
CA ILE A 390 -7.65 -35.76 0.71
C ILE A 390 -7.95 -35.10 2.05
N ARG A 391 -8.40 -35.87 3.05
CA ARG A 391 -8.58 -35.33 4.42
C ARG A 391 -7.26 -34.82 4.99
N GLN A 392 -6.19 -35.60 4.82
CA GLN A 392 -4.86 -35.21 5.27
C GLN A 392 -4.40 -33.95 4.55
N TYR A 393 -4.53 -33.90 3.22
CA TYR A 393 -4.18 -32.73 2.42
C TYR A 393 -4.93 -31.48 2.90
N VAL A 394 -6.26 -31.54 2.97
CA VAL A 394 -7.09 -30.42 3.43
C VAL A 394 -6.64 -29.96 4.81
N ASN A 395 -6.56 -30.87 5.79
CA ASN A 395 -6.21 -30.53 7.17
C ASN A 395 -4.78 -30.01 7.33
N SER A 396 -3.82 -30.49 6.52
CA SER A 396 -2.41 -30.04 6.57
C SER A 396 -2.18 -28.63 6.00
N ASN A 397 -3.09 -28.16 5.15
CA ASN A 397 -3.00 -26.83 4.52
C ASN A 397 -3.83 -25.75 5.24
N VAL A 398 -4.47 -26.12 6.36
CA VAL A 398 -5.30 -25.21 7.14
C VAL A 398 -4.42 -24.17 7.84
N PRO A 399 -4.63 -22.86 7.62
CA PRO A 399 -3.86 -21.81 8.27
C PRO A 399 -4.12 -21.77 9.77
N VAL A 400 -3.06 -21.49 10.54
CA VAL A 400 -3.11 -21.21 11.99
C VAL A 400 -2.89 -19.70 12.17
N PRO A 401 -3.82 -18.98 12.82
CA PRO A 401 -3.68 -17.55 13.06
C PRO A 401 -2.44 -17.24 13.92
N PRO A 402 -1.82 -16.06 13.74
CA PRO A 402 -0.66 -15.64 14.52
C PRO A 402 -0.82 -15.75 16.05
N CYS A 403 -2.02 -15.51 16.58
CA CYS A 403 -2.31 -15.58 18.02
C CYS A 403 -2.34 -17.01 18.59
N GLU A 404 -2.41 -18.02 17.74
CA GLU A 404 -2.54 -19.44 18.11
C GLU A 404 -1.23 -20.23 17.88
N VAL A 405 -0.17 -19.54 17.45
CA VAL A 405 1.14 -20.15 17.22
C VAL A 405 1.74 -20.60 18.55
N ASN A 406 2.09 -21.89 18.64
CA ASN A 406 2.61 -22.48 19.87
C ASN A 406 4.09 -22.11 20.13
N ASN A 407 4.51 -22.20 21.39
CA ASN A 407 5.87 -21.80 21.81
C ASN A 407 6.98 -22.68 21.21
N ASN A 408 6.71 -23.96 20.95
CA ASN A 408 7.71 -24.86 20.36
C ASN A 408 8.03 -24.43 18.91
N TYR A 409 7.01 -24.09 18.13
CA TYR A 409 7.17 -23.54 16.79
C TYR A 409 7.94 -22.22 16.84
N LYS A 410 7.60 -21.30 17.75
CA LYS A 410 8.33 -20.03 17.92
C LYS A 410 9.81 -20.25 18.19
N LYS A 411 10.14 -21.22 19.06
CA LYS A 411 11.53 -21.60 19.34
C LYS A 411 12.23 -22.16 18.11
N GLN A 412 11.59 -23.05 17.35
CA GLN A 412 12.14 -23.61 16.10
C GLN A 412 12.40 -22.51 15.06
N MET A 413 11.45 -21.58 14.89
CA MET A 413 11.62 -20.46 13.96
C MET A 413 12.75 -19.51 14.39
N ARG A 414 12.94 -19.31 15.70
CA ARG A 414 14.07 -18.54 16.22
C ARG A 414 15.41 -19.22 15.94
N GLU A 415 15.52 -20.52 16.20
CA GLU A 415 16.73 -21.32 15.91
C GLU A 415 17.05 -21.30 14.40
N MET A 416 16.03 -21.40 13.55
CA MET A 416 16.17 -21.25 12.10
C MET A 416 16.67 -19.84 11.73
N GLY A 417 16.13 -18.80 12.35
CA GLY A 417 16.56 -17.41 12.19
C GLY A 417 18.04 -17.21 12.54
N ASP A 418 18.49 -17.76 13.68
CA ASP A 418 19.89 -17.70 14.12
C ASP A 418 20.85 -18.39 13.12
N ASN A 419 20.46 -19.55 12.61
CA ASN A 419 21.24 -20.28 11.60
C ASN A 419 21.35 -19.49 10.28
N LEU A 420 20.23 -18.94 9.80
CA LEU A 420 20.19 -18.13 8.59
C LEU A 420 20.97 -16.82 8.75
N LEU A 421 20.96 -16.21 9.95
CA LEU A 421 21.74 -15.00 10.22
C LEU A 421 23.24 -15.25 10.06
N ASN A 422 23.73 -16.38 10.58
CA ASN A 422 25.13 -16.76 10.45
C ASN A 422 25.49 -17.05 8.98
N GLN A 423 24.60 -17.73 8.25
CA GLN A 423 24.79 -17.96 6.81
C GLN A 423 24.84 -16.64 6.02
N ALA A 424 23.93 -15.71 6.29
CA ALA A 424 23.89 -14.40 5.64
C ALA A 424 25.17 -13.58 5.91
N ARG A 425 25.71 -13.65 7.14
CA ARG A 425 27.00 -13.01 7.49
C ARG A 425 28.16 -13.56 6.66
N THR A 426 28.25 -14.89 6.54
CA THR A 426 29.28 -15.56 5.74
C THR A 426 29.17 -15.20 4.26
N GLN A 427 27.96 -15.18 3.70
CA GLN A 427 27.74 -14.76 2.31
C GLN A 427 28.13 -13.29 2.11
N LEU A 428 27.79 -12.41 3.06
CA LEU A 428 28.15 -11.00 3.00
C LEU A 428 29.67 -10.79 3.06
N SER A 429 30.38 -11.49 3.96
CA SER A 429 31.86 -11.43 4.02
C SER A 429 32.51 -11.93 2.73
N ASN A 430 31.89 -12.90 2.07
CA ASN A 430 32.32 -13.45 0.78
C ASN A 430 31.84 -12.61 -0.42
N ARG A 431 31.23 -11.44 -0.19
CA ARG A 431 30.69 -10.53 -1.24
C ARG A 431 29.61 -11.18 -2.12
N GLN A 432 28.94 -12.21 -1.64
CA GLN A 432 27.82 -12.88 -2.28
C GLN A 432 26.52 -12.12 -1.98
N PHE A 433 26.40 -10.89 -2.49
CA PHE A 433 25.35 -9.94 -2.07
C PHE A 433 23.94 -10.43 -2.39
N GLN A 434 23.72 -11.05 -3.55
CA GLN A 434 22.40 -11.57 -3.93
C GLN A 434 21.95 -12.69 -2.97
N GLN A 435 22.84 -13.63 -2.66
CA GLN A 435 22.57 -14.72 -1.74
C GLN A 435 22.39 -14.20 -0.30
N ALA A 436 23.23 -13.25 0.12
CA ALA A 436 23.13 -12.62 1.43
C ALA A 436 21.79 -11.88 1.60
N LEU A 437 21.30 -11.21 0.55
CA LEU A 437 19.99 -10.54 0.55
C LEU A 437 18.86 -11.55 0.77
N GLN A 438 18.81 -12.61 -0.04
CA GLN A 438 17.78 -13.66 0.04
C GLN A 438 17.80 -14.36 1.41
N THR A 439 18.99 -14.76 1.86
CA THR A 439 19.16 -15.41 3.17
C THR A 439 18.76 -14.48 4.31
N SER A 440 19.05 -13.18 4.21
CA SER A 440 18.60 -12.20 5.21
C SER A 440 17.08 -12.01 5.22
N ALA A 441 16.41 -12.11 4.08
CA ALA A 441 14.95 -12.07 4.01
C ALA A 441 14.31 -13.30 4.67
N TYR A 442 14.82 -14.51 4.41
CA TYR A 442 14.39 -15.72 5.10
C TYR A 442 14.67 -15.68 6.61
N CYS A 443 15.83 -15.13 6.98
CA CYS A 443 16.21 -14.88 8.37
C CYS A 443 15.20 -13.97 9.06
N LYS A 444 14.87 -12.83 8.44
CA LYS A 444 13.87 -11.88 8.96
C LYS A 444 12.50 -12.49 9.11
N ARG A 445 12.01 -13.23 8.09
CA ARG A 445 10.75 -13.97 8.17
C ARG A 445 10.74 -14.94 9.36
N SER A 446 11.84 -15.66 9.58
CA SER A 446 11.93 -16.63 10.68
C SER A 446 11.81 -15.95 12.05
N TYR A 447 12.44 -14.79 12.25
CA TYR A 447 12.25 -14.02 13.47
C TYR A 447 10.83 -13.45 13.61
N ILE A 448 10.19 -13.00 12.52
CA ILE A 448 8.80 -12.52 12.55
C ILE A 448 7.86 -13.64 13.05
N GLU A 449 8.00 -14.85 12.49
CA GLU A 449 7.21 -16.01 12.92
C GLU A 449 7.47 -16.37 14.39
N ALA A 450 8.70 -16.17 14.88
CA ALA A 450 9.08 -16.44 16.25
C ALA A 450 8.47 -15.46 17.27
N ILE A 451 8.15 -14.23 16.87
CA ILE A 451 7.65 -13.18 17.78
C ILE A 451 6.13 -12.98 17.69
N GLN A 452 5.42 -13.79 16.90
CA GLN A 452 3.96 -13.73 16.84
C GLN A 452 3.35 -13.80 18.26
N PRO A 453 2.28 -13.05 18.56
CA PRO A 453 1.44 -12.26 17.65
C PRO A 453 1.90 -10.81 17.47
N SER A 454 3.13 -10.44 17.83
CA SER A 454 3.61 -9.07 17.64
C SER A 454 3.59 -8.68 16.17
N LYS A 455 2.97 -7.54 15.88
CA LYS A 455 2.99 -6.91 14.54
C LYS A 455 4.23 -6.06 14.29
N ARG A 456 5.00 -5.77 15.36
CA ARG A 456 6.23 -5.00 15.30
C ARG A 456 7.42 -5.94 15.20
N PHE A 457 7.86 -6.20 13.97
CA PHE A 457 8.89 -7.20 13.67
C PHE A 457 10.22 -7.00 14.40
N TYR A 458 10.52 -5.76 14.78
CA TYR A 458 11.82 -5.39 15.34
C TYR A 458 11.93 -5.70 16.83
N ILE A 459 10.84 -6.10 17.49
CA ILE A 459 10.87 -6.54 18.89
C ILE A 459 11.66 -7.85 18.97
N ASP A 460 12.69 -7.89 19.81
CA ASP A 460 13.58 -9.05 20.05
C ASP A 460 14.31 -9.60 18.81
N MET A 461 14.30 -8.89 17.68
CA MET A 461 15.04 -9.24 16.48
C MET A 461 16.46 -8.64 16.53
N PRO A 462 17.52 -9.43 16.26
CA PRO A 462 18.86 -8.88 16.17
C PRO A 462 18.96 -7.82 15.05
N PHE A 463 19.49 -6.63 15.36
CA PHE A 463 19.69 -5.56 14.36
C PHE A 463 20.46 -6.05 13.11
N ALA A 464 21.34 -7.05 13.29
CA ALA A 464 22.16 -7.63 12.25
C ALA A 464 21.34 -8.21 11.08
N VAL A 465 20.10 -8.64 11.34
CA VAL A 465 19.18 -9.15 10.32
C VAL A 465 18.91 -8.07 9.26
N VAL A 466 18.46 -6.90 9.70
CA VAL A 466 18.16 -5.78 8.80
C VAL A 466 19.43 -5.05 8.34
N SER A 467 20.47 -4.96 9.18
CA SER A 467 21.70 -4.25 8.79
C SER A 467 22.47 -4.99 7.70
N ASN A 468 22.52 -6.32 7.74
CA ASN A 468 23.15 -7.13 6.70
C ASN A 468 22.37 -7.03 5.40
N ARG A 469 21.03 -7.07 5.47
CA ARG A 469 20.16 -6.89 4.30
C ARG A 469 20.32 -5.51 3.67
N ALA A 470 20.35 -4.44 4.48
CA ALA A 470 20.66 -3.08 4.02
C ALA A 470 22.02 -3.00 3.31
N THR A 471 23.04 -3.70 3.85
CA THR A 471 24.38 -3.74 3.25
C THR A 471 24.35 -4.42 1.88
N ALA A 472 23.71 -5.58 1.77
CA ALA A 472 23.56 -6.29 0.50
C ALA A 472 22.78 -5.45 -0.51
N ALA A 473 21.64 -4.89 -0.11
CA ALA A 473 20.81 -4.00 -0.93
C ALA A 473 21.59 -2.79 -1.45
N TYR A 474 22.43 -2.18 -0.60
CA TYR A 474 23.31 -1.08 -0.99
C TYR A 474 24.26 -1.45 -2.13
N TYR A 475 24.90 -2.62 -2.05
CA TYR A 475 25.83 -3.07 -3.10
C TYR A 475 25.12 -3.53 -4.38
N LEU A 476 23.85 -3.93 -4.28
CA LEU A 476 23.01 -4.31 -5.41
C LEU A 476 22.30 -3.10 -6.05
N GLY A 477 22.40 -1.91 -5.49
CA GLY A 477 21.72 -0.71 -5.99
C GLY A 477 20.22 -0.67 -5.67
N MET A 478 19.73 -1.51 -4.76
CA MET A 478 18.34 -1.56 -4.33
C MET A 478 18.08 -0.47 -3.27
N TYR A 479 18.16 0.79 -3.68
CA TYR A 479 18.23 1.93 -2.76
C TYR A 479 16.96 2.11 -1.91
N ASN A 480 15.76 1.77 -2.41
CA ASN A 480 14.55 1.82 -1.60
C ASN A 480 14.59 0.80 -0.44
N LEU A 481 15.00 -0.46 -0.71
CA LEU A 481 15.16 -1.47 0.34
C LEU A 481 16.27 -1.07 1.33
N CYS A 482 17.40 -0.60 0.81
CA CYS A 482 18.51 -0.12 1.62
C CYS A 482 18.09 1.02 2.56
N ARG A 483 17.28 1.98 2.07
CA ARG A 483 16.70 3.07 2.86
C ARG A 483 15.85 2.54 4.01
N ILE A 484 14.88 1.68 3.71
CA ILE A 484 13.96 1.12 4.71
C ILE A 484 14.74 0.33 5.78
N ASP A 485 15.64 -0.56 5.37
CA ASP A 485 16.38 -1.38 6.32
C ASP A 485 17.40 -0.58 7.13
N THR A 486 17.98 0.48 6.54
CA THR A 486 18.86 1.40 7.28
C THR A 486 18.09 2.15 8.38
N ARG A 487 16.83 2.57 8.12
CA ARG A 487 15.95 3.15 9.15
C ARG A 487 15.76 2.19 10.32
N PHE A 488 15.36 0.96 10.04
CA PHE A 488 15.15 -0.03 11.09
C PHE A 488 16.44 -0.45 11.79
N THR A 489 17.57 -0.49 11.08
CA THR A 489 18.87 -0.74 11.71
C THR A 489 19.20 0.31 12.76
N ILE A 490 19.05 1.59 12.41
CA ILE A 490 19.33 2.72 13.31
C ILE A 490 18.32 2.77 14.46
N PHE A 491 17.05 2.43 14.19
CA PHE A 491 16.03 2.35 15.22
C PHE A 491 16.33 1.28 16.27
N ILE A 492 16.78 0.09 15.84
CA ILE A 492 17.11 -1.03 16.76
C ILE A 492 18.48 -0.80 17.42
N LYS A 493 19.45 -0.26 16.67
CA LYS A 493 20.83 -0.01 17.12
C LYS A 493 21.27 1.39 16.72
N ASN A 494 21.02 2.35 17.61
CA ASN A 494 21.29 3.78 17.41
C ASN A 494 22.78 4.11 17.26
N ASP A 495 23.68 3.31 17.81
CA ASP A 495 25.14 3.49 17.74
C ASP A 495 25.79 2.78 16.55
N HIS A 496 25.00 2.32 15.56
CA HIS A 496 25.52 1.64 14.38
C HIS A 496 26.09 2.63 13.34
N ASP A 497 27.29 3.14 13.60
CA ASP A 497 28.05 4.11 12.80
C ASP A 497 27.98 3.88 11.26
N ARG A 498 28.18 2.64 10.80
CA ARG A 498 28.16 2.29 9.36
C ARG A 498 26.83 2.57 8.67
N SER A 499 25.71 2.56 9.40
CA SER A 499 24.40 2.88 8.83
C SER A 499 24.29 4.37 8.51
N TYR A 500 24.86 5.24 9.35
CA TYR A 500 24.84 6.69 9.13
C TYR A 500 25.58 7.09 7.84
N ASN A 501 26.68 6.40 7.51
CA ASN A 501 27.43 6.64 6.27
C ASN A 501 26.65 6.41 4.98
N ARG A 502 25.56 5.65 5.02
CA ARG A 502 24.73 5.41 3.84
C ARG A 502 23.80 6.58 3.55
N ILE A 503 23.46 7.37 4.57
CA ILE A 503 22.41 8.38 4.49
C ILE A 503 22.71 9.41 3.39
N PRO A 504 23.89 10.05 3.32
CA PRO A 504 24.14 11.06 2.28
C PRO A 504 23.95 10.50 0.87
N LYS A 505 24.48 9.30 0.60
CA LYS A 505 24.35 8.68 -0.72
C LYS A 505 22.91 8.27 -1.07
N LEU A 506 22.14 7.81 -0.09
CA LEU A 506 20.72 7.52 -0.30
C LEU A 506 19.94 8.79 -0.63
N LEU A 507 20.19 9.89 0.11
CA LEU A 507 19.55 11.17 -0.15
C LEU A 507 19.96 11.77 -1.49
N GLU A 508 21.22 11.62 -1.87
CA GLU A 508 21.76 12.11 -3.14
C GLU A 508 21.06 11.39 -4.29
N PHE A 509 20.94 10.06 -4.18
CA PHE A 509 20.26 9.23 -5.15
C PHE A 509 18.80 9.65 -5.37
N PHE A 510 18.07 10.00 -4.31
CA PHE A 510 16.69 10.50 -4.44
C PHE A 510 16.58 12.00 -4.74
N GLY A 511 17.70 12.71 -4.93
CA GLY A 511 17.69 14.15 -5.24
C GLY A 511 17.32 15.05 -4.06
N ALA A 512 17.42 14.57 -2.81
CA ALA A 512 17.03 15.24 -1.58
C ALA A 512 18.03 16.32 -1.13
N LYS A 513 18.29 17.31 -1.99
CA LYS A 513 19.36 18.31 -1.82
C LYS A 513 19.19 19.18 -0.56
N GLN A 514 17.97 19.56 -0.21
CA GLN A 514 17.68 20.48 0.91
C GLN A 514 18.26 20.00 2.26
N ILE A 515 18.30 18.68 2.47
CA ILE A 515 18.76 18.07 3.74
C ILE A 515 20.16 17.45 3.64
N MET A 516 20.84 17.59 2.50
CA MET A 516 22.16 17.01 2.28
C MET A 516 23.22 17.52 3.28
N PRO A 517 23.33 18.84 3.56
CA PRO A 517 24.34 19.33 4.50
C PRO A 517 24.13 18.79 5.91
N ASP A 518 22.88 18.66 6.34
CA ASP A 518 22.54 18.09 7.65
C ASP A 518 22.92 16.61 7.73
N ALA A 519 22.60 15.84 6.68
CA ALA A 519 22.93 14.43 6.61
C ALA A 519 24.44 14.14 6.56
N MET A 520 25.21 14.97 5.85
CA MET A 520 26.68 14.85 5.84
C MET A 520 27.27 15.12 7.21
N ARG A 521 26.85 16.19 7.88
CA ARG A 521 27.26 16.49 9.26
C ARG A 521 26.91 15.35 10.22
N LEU A 522 25.72 14.77 10.07
CA LEU A 522 25.28 13.64 10.89
C LEU A 522 26.16 12.39 10.67
N ALA A 523 26.49 12.07 9.43
CA ALA A 523 27.37 10.95 9.09
C ALA A 523 28.81 11.15 9.58
N GLU A 524 29.38 12.33 9.37
CA GLU A 524 30.71 12.71 9.88
C GLU A 524 30.76 12.61 11.40
N LYS A 525 29.75 13.17 12.06
CA LYS A 525 29.60 13.08 13.50
C LYS A 525 29.59 11.62 13.94
N ALA A 526 28.74 10.77 13.36
CA ALA A 526 28.64 9.34 13.73
C ALA A 526 29.99 8.60 13.59
N MET A 527 30.77 8.96 12.57
CA MET A 527 32.06 8.33 12.28
C MET A 527 33.24 8.87 13.09
N ASP A 528 33.10 10.03 13.74
CA ASP A 528 34.16 10.60 14.56
C ASP A 528 34.42 9.73 15.80
N LYS A 529 35.47 8.92 15.74
CA LYS A 529 35.93 8.05 16.85
C LYS A 529 36.77 8.79 17.88
N SER A 530 37.18 10.04 17.60
CA SER A 530 37.96 10.84 18.55
C SER A 530 37.10 11.39 19.69
N LYS A 531 35.79 11.48 19.47
CA LYS A 531 34.80 11.94 20.44
C LYS A 531 33.80 10.81 20.75
N PRO A 532 33.98 10.11 21.87
CA PRO A 532 32.95 9.21 22.39
C PRO A 532 31.64 9.97 22.54
N LYS A 533 30.54 9.33 22.14
CA LYS A 533 29.20 9.92 22.16
C LYS A 533 28.41 9.30 23.28
N GLU A 534 27.72 10.14 24.02
CA GLU A 534 26.84 9.67 25.09
C GLU A 534 25.60 8.97 24.51
N PRO A 535 24.98 8.04 25.25
CA PRO A 535 23.79 7.34 24.78
C PRO A 535 22.65 8.25 24.31
N GLU A 536 22.45 9.40 24.96
CA GLU A 536 21.41 10.35 24.59
C GLU A 536 21.72 11.10 23.28
N GLU A 537 23.00 11.36 23.03
CA GLU A 537 23.46 11.92 21.77
C GLU A 537 23.19 10.96 20.61
N TRP A 538 23.44 9.65 20.81
CA TRP A 538 23.08 8.63 19.83
C TRP A 538 21.58 8.55 19.57
N LYS A 539 20.74 8.66 20.60
CA LYS A 539 19.28 8.68 20.41
C LYS A 539 18.83 9.88 19.59
N GLN A 540 19.35 11.07 19.86
CA GLN A 540 19.02 12.27 19.08
C GLN A 540 19.48 12.13 17.63
N MET A 541 20.71 11.64 17.41
CA MET A 541 21.21 11.38 16.05
C MET A 541 20.38 10.31 15.32
N ALA A 542 19.96 9.25 16.00
CA ALA A 542 19.10 8.21 15.44
C ALA A 542 17.74 8.76 15.03
N ARG A 543 17.13 9.61 15.87
CA ARG A 543 15.86 10.28 15.59
C ARG A 543 15.93 11.09 14.29
N GLU A 544 16.98 11.89 14.13
CA GLU A 544 17.23 12.66 12.91
C GLU A 544 17.47 11.76 11.69
N ALA A 545 18.35 10.76 11.81
CA ALA A 545 18.66 9.81 10.74
C ALA A 545 17.43 9.06 10.22
N ILE A 546 16.58 8.57 11.12
CA ILE A 546 15.35 7.86 10.79
C ILE A 546 14.40 8.78 10.02
N GLY A 547 14.28 10.03 10.46
CA GLY A 547 13.47 11.04 9.80
C GLY A 547 14.00 11.42 8.42
N TYR A 548 15.32 11.61 8.26
CA TYR A 548 15.95 11.90 6.97
C TYR A 548 15.69 10.81 5.93
N LEU A 549 15.68 9.56 6.36
CA LEU A 549 15.40 8.42 5.48
C LEU A 549 13.89 8.19 5.26
N SER A 550 12.99 8.91 5.91
CA SER A 550 11.54 8.79 5.68
C SER A 550 11.16 9.29 4.29
N LEU A 551 10.16 8.67 3.70
CA LEU A 551 9.64 9.02 2.38
C LEU A 551 9.16 10.47 2.36
N ARG A 552 8.47 10.90 3.43
CA ARG A 552 7.97 12.27 3.55
C ARG A 552 9.11 13.30 3.54
N MET A 553 10.20 13.05 4.25
CA MET A 553 11.35 13.96 4.25
C MET A 553 11.96 14.04 2.86
N ILE A 554 12.21 12.88 2.23
CA ILE A 554 12.81 12.80 0.89
C ILE A 554 11.97 13.59 -0.11
N ILE A 555 10.68 13.28 -0.23
CA ILE A 555 9.80 13.90 -1.24
C ILE A 555 9.71 15.43 -1.03
N LEU A 556 9.54 15.90 0.21
CA LEU A 556 9.43 17.33 0.47
C LEU A 556 10.75 18.07 0.26
N SER A 557 11.88 17.42 0.55
CA SER A 557 13.21 18.00 0.35
C SER A 557 13.56 18.25 -1.12
N VAL A 558 13.10 17.37 -2.03
CA VAL A 558 13.30 17.52 -3.48
C VAL A 558 12.68 18.83 -4.00
N HIS A 559 11.59 19.27 -3.38
CA HIS A 559 10.89 20.49 -3.75
C HIS A 559 11.18 21.70 -2.86
N ASN A 560 12.18 21.61 -1.97
CA ASN A 560 12.50 22.65 -0.99
C ASN A 560 11.29 23.06 -0.11
N LYS A 561 10.44 22.10 0.24
CA LYS A 561 9.20 22.32 1.02
C LYS A 561 9.35 21.98 2.51
N LEU A 562 10.55 21.67 2.99
CA LEU A 562 10.75 21.39 4.41
C LEU A 562 10.92 22.70 5.20
N THR A 563 10.07 22.89 6.19
CA THR A 563 10.25 23.85 7.29
C THR A 563 10.77 23.13 8.52
N ASP A 564 11.28 23.86 9.51
CA ASP A 564 11.74 23.25 10.77
C ASP A 564 10.61 22.56 11.52
N GLU A 565 9.39 23.11 11.49
CA GLU A 565 8.20 22.47 12.05
C GLU A 565 7.89 21.14 11.36
N ILE A 566 7.97 21.08 10.03
CA ILE A 566 7.76 19.83 9.28
C ILE A 566 8.87 18.81 9.59
N LYS A 567 10.13 19.26 9.68
CA LYS A 567 11.26 18.38 10.05
C LYS A 567 11.03 17.77 11.43
N GLU A 568 10.67 18.60 12.41
CA GLU A 568 10.43 18.18 13.79
C GLU A 568 9.25 17.20 13.91
N ASP A 569 8.16 17.44 13.18
CA ASP A 569 7.02 16.50 13.08
C ASP A 569 7.45 15.13 12.48
N ILE A 570 8.30 15.14 11.45
CA ILE A 570 8.84 13.91 10.85
C ILE A 570 9.77 13.19 11.84
N PHE A 571 10.65 13.92 12.54
CA PHE A 571 11.54 13.37 13.57
C PHE A 571 10.75 12.72 14.71
N ASN A 572 9.63 13.34 15.13
CA ASN A 572 8.74 12.79 16.14
C ASN A 572 7.95 11.56 15.65
N THR A 573 7.63 11.50 14.36
CA THR A 573 6.96 10.34 13.77
C THR A 573 7.88 9.11 13.74
N GLY A 574 9.17 9.29 13.46
CA GLY A 574 10.14 8.18 13.47
C GLY A 574 9.79 7.09 12.47
N ILE A 575 9.66 5.83 12.94
CA ILE A 575 9.25 4.67 12.13
C ILE A 575 7.72 4.46 12.09
N GLU A 576 6.95 5.22 12.88
CA GLU A 576 5.51 5.02 13.05
C GLU A 576 4.71 5.34 11.78
N ASP A 577 5.32 6.04 10.81
CA ASP A 577 4.75 6.25 9.47
C ASP A 577 4.49 4.93 8.73
N THR A 578 5.30 3.89 8.99
CA THR A 578 5.12 2.54 8.44
C THR A 578 4.04 1.72 9.15
N TYR A 579 3.56 2.17 10.32
CA TYR A 579 2.57 1.50 11.17
C TYR A 579 1.25 2.27 11.28
N THR A 580 1.02 3.25 10.40
CA THR A 580 -0.21 4.04 10.41
C THR A 580 -1.43 3.19 9.99
N PRO A 581 -2.62 3.42 10.60
CA PRO A 581 -3.85 2.76 10.17
C PRO A 581 -4.17 3.00 8.70
N ILE A 582 -4.65 1.95 8.02
CA ILE A 582 -4.99 1.97 6.58
C ILE A 582 -6.22 2.82 6.33
N ASN A 583 -7.22 2.73 7.21
CA ASN A 583 -8.48 3.43 6.99
C ASN A 583 -8.34 4.94 7.23
N VAL A 584 -9.02 5.72 6.39
CA VAL A 584 -9.22 7.15 6.65
C VAL A 584 -10.33 7.30 7.69
N ASN A 585 -10.22 8.36 8.52
CA ASN A 585 -11.23 8.68 9.53
C ASN A 585 -12.65 8.72 8.91
N ALA A 586 -13.61 8.10 9.60
CA ALA A 586 -15.04 8.10 9.29
C ALA A 586 -15.64 9.50 9.07
N ASP A 587 -15.05 10.53 9.69
CA ASP A 587 -15.46 11.93 9.50
C ASP A 587 -15.15 12.47 8.09
N LEU A 588 -14.20 11.86 7.38
CA LEU A 588 -13.74 12.29 6.05
C LEU A 588 -14.42 11.49 4.93
N VAL A 589 -14.59 10.20 5.16
CA VAL A 589 -15.24 9.29 4.22
C VAL A 589 -16.23 8.47 5.05
N PRO A 590 -17.52 8.40 4.69
CA PRO A 590 -18.47 7.60 5.45
C PRO A 590 -18.02 6.14 5.62
N MET A 591 -18.41 5.53 6.75
CA MET A 591 -18.24 4.09 6.94
C MET A 591 -19.14 3.31 5.97
N LEU A 592 -18.76 2.06 5.69
CA LEU A 592 -19.66 1.14 4.98
C LEU A 592 -20.93 0.93 5.83
N PRO A 593 -22.13 0.76 5.22
CA PRO A 593 -23.39 0.73 5.97
C PRO A 593 -23.50 -0.36 7.04
N TRP A 594 -22.69 -1.41 6.94
CA TRP A 594 -22.66 -2.53 7.88
C TRP A 594 -21.48 -2.47 8.87
N LEU A 595 -20.68 -1.40 8.86
CA LEU A 595 -19.54 -1.22 9.75
C LEU A 595 -19.78 -0.04 10.71
N GLY A 596 -19.33 -0.19 11.96
CA GLY A 596 -19.37 0.85 12.97
C GLY A 596 -18.01 1.55 13.17
N PRO A 597 -17.95 2.60 14.02
CA PRO A 597 -16.71 3.34 14.28
C PRO A 597 -15.56 2.49 14.85
N ASN A 598 -15.89 1.40 15.56
CA ASN A 598 -14.90 0.48 16.14
C ASN A 598 -14.36 -0.55 15.14
N ASP A 599 -14.86 -0.55 13.90
CA ASP A 599 -14.46 -1.47 12.84
C ASP A 599 -13.31 -0.92 11.98
N ILE A 600 -12.77 0.25 12.32
CA ILE A 600 -11.55 0.82 11.74
C ILE A 600 -10.32 0.10 12.31
N GLU A 601 -9.27 -0.05 11.49
CA GLU A 601 -8.00 -0.61 11.94
C GLU A 601 -7.50 0.10 13.22
N PRO A 602 -7.29 -0.63 14.33
CA PRO A 602 -6.71 -0.04 15.54
C PRO A 602 -5.26 0.36 15.27
N LYS A 603 -4.74 1.32 16.03
CA LYS A 603 -3.30 1.62 16.00
C LYS A 603 -2.52 0.34 16.27
N VAL A 604 -1.48 0.11 15.47
CA VAL A 604 -0.58 -1.04 15.67
C VAL A 604 0.14 -0.82 16.99
N VAL A 605 -0.17 -1.64 17.99
CA VAL A 605 0.50 -1.64 19.30
C VAL A 605 1.72 -2.52 19.24
#